data_AF-A0A7X6ZCE4-F1
#
_entry.id   AF-A0A7X6ZCE4-F1
#
_cell.length_a   1.000
_cell.length_b   1.000
_cell.length_c   1.000
_cell.angle_alpha   90.00
_cell.angle_beta   90.00
_cell.angle_gamma   90.00
#
_symmetry.space_group_name_H-M   'P 1'
#
loop_
_entity.id
_entity.type
_entity.pdbx_description
1 polymer ?
#
loop_
_entity_poly.entity_id
_entity_poly.type
_entity_poly.pdbx_seq_one_letter_code
_entity_poly.pdbx_strand_id
1 'polypeptide(L)'
;MNTIERDLLHRIITDRPFAEYITQRIDIGDFDDEVTNRIYDGIVDLLYQGRQVSFKVLLEYFGNENFINSRSGILGLEGLIRSHKLSE
;
A
#
# COMPACT_ATOMS: atom_id res chain seq x y z
N MET A 1 4.19 6.21 9.37
CA MET A 1 3.46 6.65 8.16
C MET A 1 2.79 7.98 8.45
N ASN A 2 3.15 9.00 7.69
CA ASN A 2 2.53 10.33 7.80
C ASN A 2 1.23 10.41 6.96
N THR A 3 0.50 11.51 7.10
CA THR A 3 -0.79 11.70 6.40
C THR A 3 -0.64 11.70 4.87
N ILE A 4 0.42 12.33 4.33
CA ILE A 4 0.65 12.43 2.89
C ILE A 4 0.93 11.06 2.28
N GLU A 5 1.82 10.28 2.92
CA GLU A 5 2.15 8.91 2.52
C GLU A 5 0.91 8.02 2.51
N ARG A 6 0.10 8.11 3.57
CA ARG A 6 -1.13 7.32 3.68
C ARG A 6 -2.12 7.67 2.58
N ASP A 7 -2.32 8.95 2.31
CA ASP A 7 -3.27 9.41 1.30
C ASP A 7 -2.78 9.04 -0.13
N LEU A 8 -1.47 9.08 -0.36
CA LEU A 8 -0.87 8.62 -1.61
C LEU A 8 -1.09 7.12 -1.81
N LEU A 9 -0.73 6.29 -0.81
CA LEU A 9 -0.94 4.85 -0.87
C LEU A 9 -2.41 4.50 -1.05
N HIS A 10 -3.31 5.19 -0.35
CA HIS A 10 -4.76 5.02 -0.52
C HIS A 10 -5.20 5.29 -1.96
N ARG A 11 -4.71 6.39 -2.56
CA ARG A 11 -5.02 6.72 -3.95
C ARG A 11 -4.46 5.69 -4.92
N ILE A 12 -3.24 5.18 -4.70
CA ILE A 12 -2.65 4.12 -5.52
C ILE A 12 -3.51 2.84 -5.45
N ILE A 13 -4.06 2.51 -4.28
CA ILE A 13 -4.88 1.31 -4.09
C ILE A 13 -6.25 1.45 -4.76
N THR A 14 -6.81 2.65 -4.80
CA THR A 14 -8.21 2.90 -5.23
C THR A 14 -8.33 3.42 -6.67
N ASP A 15 -7.28 4.01 -7.23
CA ASP A 15 -7.25 4.61 -8.57
C ASP A 15 -6.15 3.94 -9.41
N ARG A 16 -6.55 2.99 -10.26
CA ARG A 16 -5.62 2.21 -11.09
C ARG A 16 -4.86 3.06 -12.13
N PRO A 17 -5.49 3.94 -12.92
CA PRO A 17 -4.75 4.86 -13.80
C PRO A 17 -3.71 5.68 -13.05
N PHE A 18 -4.04 6.16 -11.84
CA PHE A 18 -3.09 6.87 -11.01
C PHE A 18 -1.95 5.95 -10.54
N ALA A 19 -2.25 4.73 -10.12
CA ALA A 19 -1.26 3.74 -9.72
C ALA A 19 -0.25 3.44 -10.84
N GLU A 20 -0.73 3.18 -12.06
CA GLU A 20 0.12 2.91 -13.23
C GLU A 20 0.97 4.14 -13.60
N TYR A 21 0.44 5.35 -13.42
CA TYR A 21 1.19 6.58 -13.67
C TYR A 21 2.27 6.84 -12.62
N ILE A 22 1.94 6.71 -11.34
CA ILE A 22 2.82 7.15 -10.25
C ILE A 22 3.90 6.12 -9.93
N THR A 23 3.62 4.82 -10.12
CA THR A 23 4.60 3.75 -9.83
C THR A 23 5.78 3.73 -10.78
N GLN A 24 5.68 4.42 -11.92
CA GLN A 24 6.81 4.66 -12.84
C GLN A 24 7.72 5.82 -12.40
N ARG A 25 7.36 6.55 -11.34
CA ARG A 25 7.98 7.82 -10.93
C ARG A 25 8.47 7.84 -9.48
N ILE A 26 8.09 6.84 -8.69
CA ILE A 26 8.49 6.69 -7.30
C ILE A 26 9.24 5.36 -7.21
N ASP A 27 10.49 5.42 -6.77
CA ASP A 27 11.31 4.24 -6.53
C ASP A 27 10.99 3.65 -5.14
N ILE A 28 11.22 2.35 -4.99
CA ILE A 28 11.10 1.68 -3.69
C ILE A 28 12.18 2.27 -2.77
N GLY A 29 11.77 2.77 -1.59
CA GLY A 29 12.68 3.43 -0.65
C GLY A 29 12.52 4.95 -0.59
N ASP A 30 11.73 5.55 -1.48
CA ASP A 30 11.50 7.00 -1.51
C ASP A 30 10.63 7.53 -0.37
N PHE A 31 9.96 6.64 0.38
CA PHE A 31 9.16 7.03 1.54
C PHE A 31 10.02 7.15 2.82
N ASP A 32 9.66 8.08 3.70
CA ASP A 32 10.36 8.28 4.98
C ASP A 32 10.12 7.10 5.94
N ASP A 33 8.95 6.45 5.83
CA ASP A 33 8.53 5.37 6.70
C ASP A 33 8.75 3.99 6.07
N GLU A 34 9.46 3.11 6.80
CA GLU A 34 9.78 1.76 6.35
C GLU A 34 8.52 0.90 6.09
N VAL A 35 7.45 1.11 6.88
CA VAL A 35 6.18 0.41 6.68
C VAL A 35 5.51 0.89 5.40
N THR A 36 5.55 2.19 5.11
CA THR A 36 5.08 2.77 3.84
C THR A 36 5.84 2.18 2.65
N ASN A 37 7.18 2.13 2.72
CA ASN A 37 8.00 1.52 1.67
C ASN A 37 7.63 0.06 1.42
N ARG A 38 7.41 -0.71 2.49
CA ARG A 38 7.04 -2.12 2.35
C ARG A 38 5.64 -2.34 1.79
N ILE A 39 4.69 -1.48 2.15
CA ILE A 39 3.35 -1.51 1.56
C ILE A 39 3.41 -1.14 0.08
N TYR A 40 4.20 -0.12 -0.27
CA TYR A 40 4.43 0.29 -1.65
C TYR A 40 5.07 -0.81 -2.50
N ASP A 41 6.09 -1.48 -1.97
CA ASP A 41 6.75 -2.62 -2.62
C ASP A 41 5.74 -3.74 -2.97
N GLY A 42 4.91 -4.14 -2.01
CA GLY A 42 3.85 -5.13 -2.26
C GLY A 42 2.80 -4.66 -3.29
N ILE A 43 2.51 -3.36 -3.36
CA ILE A 43 1.65 -2.80 -4.42
C ILE A 43 2.32 -2.93 -5.79
N VAL A 44 3.60 -2.55 -5.90
CA VAL A 44 4.37 -2.61 -7.15
C VAL A 44 4.50 -4.04 -7.66
N ASP A 45 4.78 -5.00 -6.77
CA ASP A 45 4.85 -6.43 -7.13
C ASP A 45 3.50 -6.95 -7.67
N LEU A 46 2.40 -6.61 -7.00
CA LEU A 46 1.06 -6.98 -7.47
C LEU A 46 0.73 -6.39 -8.85
N LEU A 47 1.09 -5.11 -9.09
CA LEU A 47 0.92 -4.46 -10.39
C LEU A 47 1.78 -5.12 -11.46
N TYR A 48 3.03 -5.46 -11.14
CA TYR A 48 3.95 -6.15 -12.05
C TYR A 48 3.43 -7.55 -12.44
N GLN A 49 2.77 -8.24 -11.52
CA GLN A 49 2.07 -9.51 -11.77
C GLN A 49 0.76 -9.33 -12.57
N GLY A 50 0.37 -8.10 -12.92
CA GLY A 50 -0.89 -7.80 -13.60
C GLY A 50 -2.13 -8.00 -12.72
N ARG A 51 -1.97 -8.11 -11.40
CA ARG A 51 -3.08 -8.30 -10.45
C ARG A 51 -3.76 -6.97 -10.15
N GLN A 52 -5.06 -7.03 -9.93
CA GLN A 52 -5.80 -5.86 -9.45
C GLN A 52 -5.44 -5.59 -7.99
N VAL A 53 -4.87 -4.42 -7.72
CA VAL A 53 -4.59 -3.95 -6.36
C VAL A 53 -5.90 -3.58 -5.67
N SER A 54 -6.05 -4.03 -4.43
CA SER A 54 -7.13 -3.64 -3.52
C SER A 54 -6.68 -3.92 -2.09
N PHE A 55 -7.35 -3.32 -1.10
CA PHE A 55 -7.05 -3.58 0.31
C PHE A 55 -7.15 -5.07 0.66
N LYS A 56 -8.14 -5.78 0.12
CA LYS A 56 -8.30 -7.22 0.34
C LYS A 56 -7.12 -8.01 -0.22
N VAL A 57 -6.72 -7.72 -1.47
CA VAL A 57 -5.59 -8.40 -2.12
C VAL A 57 -4.28 -8.12 -1.40
N LEU A 58 -4.06 -6.90 -0.91
CA LEU A 58 -2.88 -6.56 -0.11
C LEU A 58 -2.85 -7.29 1.23
N LEU A 59 -3.98 -7.41 1.92
CA LEU A 59 -4.06 -8.20 3.16
C LEU A 59 -3.72 -9.67 2.94
N GLU A 60 -4.23 -10.27 1.85
CA GLU A 60 -3.92 -11.65 1.47
C GLU A 60 -2.43 -11.80 1.10
N TYR A 61 -1.89 -10.86 0.34
CA TYR A 61 -0.48 -10.82 -0.04
C TYR A 61 0.43 -10.81 1.19
N PHE A 62 0.25 -9.84 2.08
CA PHE A 62 1.07 -9.69 3.27
C PHE A 62 0.82 -10.77 4.35
N GLY A 63 -0.36 -11.40 4.32
CA GLY A 63 -0.66 -12.59 5.12
C GLY A 63 0.25 -13.77 4.77
N ASN A 64 0.53 -13.95 3.48
CA ASN A 64 1.44 -15.00 3.02
C ASN A 64 2.92 -14.67 3.31
N GLU A 65 3.27 -13.39 3.42
CA GLU A 65 4.65 -12.93 3.66
C GLU A 65 5.02 -12.75 5.14
N ASN A 66 4.15 -13.15 6.08
CA ASN A 66 4.32 -12.90 7.52
C ASN A 66 4.46 -11.41 7.92
N PHE A 67 4.20 -10.45 7.03
CA PHE A 67 4.32 -9.02 7.32
C PHE A 67 3.29 -8.57 8.38
N ILE A 68 2.07 -9.12 8.30
CA ILE A 68 1.00 -8.87 9.28
C ILE A 68 1.25 -9.52 10.65
N ASN A 69 2.31 -10.31 10.82
CA ASN A 69 2.69 -10.82 12.15
C ASN A 69 3.50 -9.79 12.94
N SER A 70 3.92 -8.69 12.30
CA SER A 70 4.57 -7.55 12.96
C SER A 70 3.54 -6.50 13.38
N ARG A 71 3.70 -5.96 14.60
CA ARG A 71 2.82 -4.90 15.12
C ARG A 71 2.80 -3.67 14.20
N SER A 72 3.95 -3.30 13.63
CA SER A 72 4.07 -2.16 12.72
C SER A 72 3.35 -2.40 11.40
N GLY A 73 3.41 -3.61 10.83
CA GLY A 73 2.70 -3.96 9.61
C GLY A 73 1.17 -3.93 9.79
N ILE A 74 0.67 -4.47 10.91
CA ILE A 74 -0.76 -4.41 11.26
C ILE A 74 -1.21 -2.95 11.37
N LEU A 75 -0.50 -2.11 12.13
CA LEU A 75 -0.88 -0.71 12.34
C LEU A 75 -0.83 0.11 11.05
N GLY A 76 0.14 -0.16 10.17
CA GLY A 76 0.23 0.49 8.85
C GLY A 76 -0.97 0.17 7.97
N LEU A 77 -1.32 -1.11 7.83
CA LEU A 77 -2.47 -1.55 7.04
C LEU A 77 -3.80 -1.11 7.66
N GLU A 78 -3.95 -1.16 8.98
CA GLU A 78 -5.13 -0.63 9.67
C GLU A 78 -5.30 0.87 9.45
N GLY A 79 -4.22 1.65 9.50
CA GLY A 79 -4.24 3.09 9.23
C GLY A 79 -4.77 3.40 7.84
N LEU A 80 -4.35 2.61 6.85
CA LEU A 80 -4.79 2.67 5.45
C LEU A 80 -6.25 2.25 5.25
N ILE A 81 -6.70 1.21 5.94
CA ILE A 81 -8.10 0.76 5.86
C ILE A 81 -9.04 1.75 6.54
N ARG A 82 -8.62 2.37 7.67
CA ARG A 82 -9.43 3.39 8.34
C ARG A 82 -9.59 4.65 7.50
N SER A 83 -8.56 5.10 6.77
CA SER A 83 -8.71 6.25 5.88
C SER A 83 -9.69 5.96 4.74
N HIS A 84 -9.75 4.72 4.26
CA HIS A 84 -10.75 4.31 3.26
C HIS A 84 -12.19 4.38 3.79
N LYS A 85 -12.46 3.88 5.00
CA LYS A 85 -13.81 3.93 5.60
C LYS A 85 -14.30 5.34 5.95
N LEU A 86 -13.39 6.31 6.05
CA LEU A 86 -13.73 7.72 6.31
C LEU A 86 -13.95 8.53 5.02
N SER A 87 -13.59 7.96 3.86
CA SER A 87 -13.74 8.59 2.53
C SER A 87 -15.02 8.17 1.78
N GLU A 88 -15.82 7.26 2.35
CA GLU A 88 -17.17 6.89 1.91
C GLU A 88 -18.23 7.63 2.73
#